data_AF-A0A2P1VTW7-F1
#
_entry.id   AF-A0A2P1VTW7-F1
#
_cell.length_a   1.000
_cell.length_b   1.000
_cell.length_c   1.000
_cell.angle_alpha   90.00
_cell.angle_beta   90.00
_cell.angle_gamma   90.00
#
_symmetry.space_group_name_H-M   'P 1'
#
loop_
_entity.id
_entity.type
_entity.pdbx_description
1 polymer ?
#
loop_
_entity_poly.entity_id
_entity_poly.type
_entity_poly.pdbx_seq_one_letter_code
_entity_poly.pdbx_strand_id
1 'polypeptide(L)'
;MKAWVMITAGVVMLSQTPAFAISEAYRQKLEHSGCTQVSELQGCDINKSKAENAKAGFVTAEAAAPTTQATADPAHPYTGQWVAKNDRGDTVATIRVDKQEHVWVNGEKVKAKRSDGALEFHQGSLVYRIQGDRRLKDEDKWMDRDAGTSGPIVAE
;
A
#
# COMPACT_ATOMS: atom_id res chain seq x y z
N MET A 1 -3.71 -61.72 -17.97
CA MET A 1 -3.61 -60.23 -18.00
C MET A 1 -3.89 -59.73 -16.60
N LYS A 2 -2.88 -59.28 -15.87
CA LYS A 2 -3.00 -58.92 -14.45
C LYS A 2 -1.94 -57.86 -14.15
N ALA A 3 -2.36 -56.60 -14.08
CA ALA A 3 -1.57 -55.53 -13.51
C ALA A 3 -2.51 -54.77 -12.58
N TRP A 4 -2.23 -54.92 -11.29
CA TRP A 4 -3.03 -54.42 -10.19
C TRP A 4 -2.93 -52.91 -10.08
N VAL A 5 -4.08 -52.28 -9.92
CA VAL A 5 -4.26 -50.90 -9.44
C VAL A 5 -3.81 -50.86 -7.98
N MET A 6 -2.76 -50.10 -7.66
CA MET A 6 -2.41 -49.74 -6.29
C MET A 6 -2.44 -48.22 -6.16
N ILE A 7 -3.58 -47.75 -5.65
CA ILE A 7 -3.81 -46.41 -5.11
C ILE A 7 -2.94 -46.28 -3.85
N THR A 8 -2.01 -45.32 -3.83
CA THR A 8 -1.33 -44.90 -2.59
C THR A 8 -1.70 -43.46 -2.28
N ALA A 9 -2.55 -43.32 -1.26
CA ALA A 9 -2.92 -42.08 -0.63
C ALA A 9 -1.76 -41.54 0.21
N GLY A 10 -1.21 -40.39 -0.17
CA GLY A 10 -0.31 -39.60 0.66
C GLY A 10 -1.07 -38.40 1.23
N VAL A 11 -1.66 -38.56 2.42
CA VAL A 11 -2.20 -37.43 3.20
C VAL A 11 -1.02 -36.63 3.73
N VAL A 12 -0.73 -35.49 3.10
CA VAL A 12 0.18 -34.48 3.66
C VAL A 12 -0.66 -33.52 4.50
N MET A 13 -0.75 -33.79 5.81
CA MET A 13 -1.14 -32.78 6.79
C MET A 13 0.12 -32.09 7.32
N LEU A 14 0.33 -30.82 6.96
CA LEU A 14 1.28 -29.94 7.62
C LEU A 14 0.68 -28.54 7.77
N SER A 15 0.47 -28.20 9.05
CA SER A 15 0.35 -26.87 9.68
C SER A 15 -0.69 -25.88 9.14
N GLN A 16 -1.87 -25.87 9.78
CA GLN A 16 -2.69 -24.68 9.90
C GLN A 16 -2.01 -23.74 10.90
N THR A 17 -1.42 -22.64 10.43
CA THR A 17 -1.06 -21.54 11.33
C THR A 17 -2.36 -20.95 11.89
N PRO A 18 -2.50 -20.78 13.23
CA PRO A 18 -3.62 -20.04 13.75
C PRO A 18 -3.54 -18.62 13.22
N ALA A 19 -4.50 -18.24 12.37
CA ALA A 19 -4.86 -16.86 12.17
C ALA A 19 -5.36 -16.37 13.54
N PHE A 20 -4.47 -15.84 14.38
CA PHE A 20 -4.82 -15.26 15.65
C PHE A 20 -5.83 -14.15 15.39
N ALA A 21 -7.10 -14.42 15.70
CA ALA A 21 -8.14 -13.42 15.71
C ALA A 21 -7.76 -12.40 16.77
N ILE A 22 -7.14 -11.29 16.35
CA ILE A 22 -6.91 -10.12 17.20
C ILE A 22 -8.29 -9.73 17.73
N SER A 23 -8.54 -9.98 19.03
CA SER A 23 -9.81 -9.62 19.64
C SER A 23 -10.06 -8.11 19.43
N GLU A 24 -11.31 -7.71 19.20
CA GLU A 24 -11.64 -6.29 19.01
C GLU A 24 -11.16 -5.44 20.18
N ALA A 25 -11.24 -5.98 21.40
CA ALA A 25 -10.73 -5.37 22.61
C ALA A 25 -9.21 -5.14 22.57
N TYR A 26 -8.45 -6.08 22.01
CA TYR A 26 -7.00 -5.93 21.87
C TYR A 26 -6.65 -4.91 20.77
N ARG A 27 -7.41 -4.87 19.67
CA ARG A 27 -7.26 -3.83 18.64
C ARG A 27 -7.49 -2.42 19.20
N GLN A 28 -8.53 -2.24 20.02
CA GLN A 28 -8.80 -0.97 20.69
C GLN A 28 -7.66 -0.55 21.62
N LYS A 29 -7.00 -1.50 22.31
CA LYS A 29 -5.84 -1.19 23.15
C LYS A 29 -4.65 -0.70 22.33
N LEU A 30 -4.38 -1.33 21.18
CA LEU A 30 -3.33 -0.89 20.26
C LEU A 30 -3.61 0.52 19.73
N GLU A 31 -4.86 0.80 19.35
CA GLU A 31 -5.27 2.14 18.90
C GLU A 31 -5.14 3.21 20.00
N HIS A 32 -5.56 2.89 21.24
CA HIS A 32 -5.48 3.80 22.39
C HIS A 32 -4.02 4.11 22.81
N SER A 33 -3.19 3.07 22.86
CA SER A 33 -1.78 3.17 23.26
C SER A 33 -0.86 3.64 22.14
N GLY A 34 -1.34 3.63 20.89
CA GLY A 34 -0.55 3.92 19.70
C GLY A 34 0.47 2.83 19.34
N CYS A 35 0.48 1.71 20.07
CA CYS A 35 1.38 0.59 19.81
C CYS A 35 0.87 -0.26 18.64
N THR A 36 1.78 -0.96 17.99
CA THR A 36 1.52 -2.09 17.09
C THR A 36 1.92 -3.40 17.77
N GLN A 37 1.50 -4.55 17.23
CA GLN A 37 1.95 -5.85 17.74
C GLN A 37 3.48 -5.98 17.73
N VAL A 38 4.16 -5.37 16.75
CA VAL A 38 5.62 -5.40 16.64
C VAL A 38 6.26 -4.52 17.72
N SER A 39 5.76 -3.30 17.92
CA SER A 39 6.32 -2.40 18.93
C SER A 39 6.01 -2.87 20.35
N GLU A 40 4.90 -3.59 20.58
CA GLU A 40 4.61 -4.22 21.88
C GLU A 40 5.70 -5.22 22.26
N LEU A 41 6.10 -6.10 21.31
CA LEU A 41 7.21 -7.03 21.51
C LEU A 41 8.56 -6.33 21.73
N GLN A 42 8.67 -5.06 21.32
CA GLN A 42 9.85 -4.23 21.49
C GLN A 42 9.80 -3.36 22.76
N GLY A 43 8.71 -3.42 23.54
CA GLY A 43 8.57 -2.72 24.83
C GLY A 43 7.56 -1.57 24.85
N CYS A 44 6.77 -1.37 23.79
CA CYS A 44 5.62 -0.44 23.80
C CYS A 44 4.50 -0.99 24.69
N ASP A 45 4.11 -0.25 25.73
CA ASP A 45 3.14 -0.72 26.71
C ASP A 45 1.71 -0.37 26.26
N ILE A 46 0.92 -1.40 25.94
CA ILE A 46 -0.46 -1.24 25.46
C ILE A 46 -1.44 -0.70 26.52
N ASN A 47 -1.02 -0.62 27.79
CA ASN A 47 -1.82 -0.05 28.87
C ASN A 47 -1.48 1.43 29.14
N LYS A 48 -0.45 1.97 28.47
CA LYS A 48 -0.08 3.39 28.55
C LYS A 48 -0.73 4.19 27.43
N SER A 49 -0.85 5.50 27.65
CA SER A 49 -1.36 6.39 26.61
C SER A 49 -0.36 6.55 25.46
N LYS A 50 -0.86 6.88 24.26
CA LYS A 50 -0.05 7.23 23.09
C LYS A 50 1.04 8.25 23.41
N ALA A 51 0.73 9.28 24.21
CA ALA A 51 1.69 10.32 24.56
C ALA A 51 2.84 9.80 25.44
N GLU A 52 2.57 8.85 26.33
CA GLU A 52 3.59 8.22 27.18
C GLU A 52 4.49 7.28 26.37
N ASN A 53 3.91 6.48 25.47
CA ASN A 53 4.68 5.63 24.58
C ASN A 53 5.46 6.42 23.53
N ALA A 54 4.96 7.59 23.13
CA ALA A 54 5.70 8.53 22.27
C ALA A 54 6.93 9.12 22.96
N LYS A 55 6.83 9.46 24.26
CA LYS A 55 8.00 9.90 25.05
C LYS A 55 9.08 8.82 25.15
N ALA A 56 8.67 7.56 25.13
CA ALA A 56 9.57 6.41 25.12
C ALA A 56 10.09 6.06 23.71
N GLY A 57 9.71 6.81 22.67
CA GLY A 57 10.19 6.63 21.30
C GLY A 57 9.52 5.49 20.53
N PHE A 58 8.48 4.87 21.09
CA PHE A 58 7.77 3.75 20.45
C PHE A 58 6.64 4.20 19.52
N VAL A 59 6.21 5.46 19.61
CA VAL A 59 5.10 6.02 18.83
C VAL A 59 5.45 7.43 18.37
N THR A 60 5.38 7.72 17.07
CA THR A 60 5.47 9.09 16.56
C THR A 60 4.11 9.78 16.67
N ALA A 61 4.10 11.02 17.15
CA ALA A 61 2.88 11.78 17.43
C ALA A 61 1.98 12.03 16.21
N GLU A 62 2.51 11.87 14.99
CA GLU A 62 1.77 11.97 13.72
C GLU A 62 0.90 10.76 13.35
N ALA A 63 0.85 9.68 14.14
CA ALA A 63 -0.02 8.53 13.84
C ALA A 63 -1.49 8.78 14.23
N ALA A 64 -2.14 9.74 13.58
CA ALA A 64 -3.60 9.90 13.52
C ALA A 64 -4.10 9.64 12.08
N ALA A 65 -3.69 8.52 11.52
CA ALA A 65 -4.37 7.86 10.43
C ALA A 65 -4.29 6.35 10.72
N PRO A 66 -5.30 5.54 10.38
CA PRO A 66 -5.24 4.11 10.58
C PRO A 66 -4.12 3.56 9.69
N THR A 67 -2.93 3.37 10.26
CA THR A 67 -1.92 2.51 9.67
C THR A 67 -2.42 1.09 9.86
N THR A 68 -3.26 0.65 8.93
CA THR A 68 -3.33 -0.76 8.57
C THR A 68 -1.89 -1.16 8.34
N GLN A 69 -1.32 -1.93 9.27
CA GLN A 69 -0.06 -2.62 9.04
C GLN A 69 -0.28 -3.48 7.80
N ALA A 70 0.15 -2.96 6.65
CA ALA A 70 0.37 -3.79 5.49
C ALA A 70 1.50 -4.72 5.90
N THR A 71 1.15 -5.93 6.30
CA THR A 71 1.93 -7.10 5.91
C THR A 71 2.42 -6.83 4.49
N ALA A 72 3.73 -6.82 4.32
CA ALA A 72 4.37 -6.78 3.03
C ALA A 72 4.02 -8.08 2.29
N ASP A 73 2.78 -8.15 1.79
CA ASP A 73 2.54 -8.65 0.44
C ASP A 73 3.57 -7.96 -0.45
N PRO A 74 4.15 -8.63 -1.47
CA PRO A 74 4.97 -7.93 -2.46
C PRO A 74 4.09 -6.80 -3.03
N ALA A 75 4.29 -5.59 -2.50
CA ALA A 75 3.45 -4.47 -2.82
C ALA A 75 3.56 -4.30 -4.33
N HIS A 76 2.41 -4.33 -5.01
CA HIS A 76 2.39 -4.09 -6.44
C HIS A 76 3.17 -2.80 -6.69
N PRO A 77 4.14 -2.72 -7.61
CA PRO A 77 5.11 -1.63 -7.64
C PRO A 77 4.49 -0.24 -7.75
N TYR A 78 3.23 -0.13 -8.16
CA TYR A 78 2.45 1.10 -8.29
C TYR A 78 1.66 1.48 -7.03
N THR A 79 1.48 0.56 -6.08
CA THR A 79 0.65 0.73 -4.88
C THR A 79 1.17 1.88 -4.04
N GLY A 80 0.30 2.82 -3.68
CA GLY A 80 0.68 3.98 -2.88
C GLY A 80 -0.14 5.23 -3.19
N GLN A 81 0.26 6.33 -2.56
CA GLN A 81 -0.20 7.67 -2.88
C GLN A 81 0.84 8.36 -3.73
N TRP A 82 0.37 9.13 -4.70
CA TRP A 82 1.20 9.86 -5.64
C TRP A 82 0.64 11.26 -5.85
N VAL A 83 1.53 12.21 -6.13
CA VAL A 83 1.19 13.61 -6.38
C VAL A 83 1.76 14.03 -7.71
N ALA A 84 0.88 14.40 -8.64
CA ALA A 84 1.26 15.07 -9.88
C ALA A 84 1.57 16.54 -9.56
N LYS A 85 2.77 17.01 -9.91
CA LYS A 85 3.20 18.39 -9.67
C LYS A 85 3.47 19.13 -10.97
N ASN A 86 3.22 20.44 -10.99
CA ASN A 86 3.67 21.30 -12.08
C ASN A 86 5.14 21.74 -11.90
N ASP A 87 5.64 22.57 -12.82
CA ASP A 87 6.97 23.18 -12.81
C ASP A 87 7.23 24.08 -11.58
N ARG A 88 6.18 24.63 -10.98
CA ARG A 88 6.25 25.45 -9.76
C ARG A 88 6.19 24.62 -8.47
N GLY A 89 5.92 23.32 -8.58
CA GLY A 89 5.74 22.41 -7.47
C GLY A 89 4.32 22.36 -6.89
N ASP A 90 3.35 23.06 -7.50
CA ASP A 90 1.94 22.99 -7.10
C ASP A 90 1.35 21.64 -7.47
N THR A 91 0.40 21.17 -6.66
CA THR A 91 -0.33 19.93 -6.91
C THR A 91 -1.33 20.10 -8.05
N VAL A 92 -1.17 19.29 -9.08
CA VAL A 92 -2.08 19.17 -10.23
C VAL A 92 -3.14 18.11 -9.95
N ALA A 93 -2.73 16.98 -9.35
CA ALA A 93 -3.64 15.92 -8.95
C ALA A 93 -3.05 15.07 -7.83
N THR A 94 -3.92 14.52 -6.99
CA THR A 94 -3.59 13.42 -6.07
C THR A 94 -4.04 12.10 -6.68
N ILE A 95 -3.22 11.07 -6.54
CA ILE A 95 -3.43 9.78 -7.18
C ILE A 95 -3.26 8.69 -6.12
N ARG A 96 -4.23 7.79 -6.04
CA ARG A 96 -4.15 6.61 -5.18
C ARG A 96 -4.17 5.36 -6.03
N VAL A 97 -3.27 4.43 -5.76
CA VAL A 97 -3.25 3.10 -6.37
C VAL A 97 -3.34 2.05 -5.28
N ASP A 98 -4.32 1.15 -5.35
CA ASP A 98 -4.44 0.04 -4.40
C ASP A 98 -3.67 -1.20 -4.84
N LYS A 99 -3.71 -2.25 -4.01
CA LYS A 99 -3.05 -3.54 -4.27
C LYS A 99 -3.58 -4.27 -5.51
N GLN A 100 -4.78 -3.92 -5.97
CA GLN A 100 -5.44 -4.47 -7.15
C GLN A 100 -5.23 -3.57 -8.38
N GLU A 101 -4.39 -2.53 -8.26
CA GLU A 101 -4.14 -1.51 -9.26
C GLU A 101 -5.38 -0.72 -9.69
N HIS A 102 -6.38 -0.66 -8.83
CA HIS A 102 -7.40 0.35 -8.98
C HIS A 102 -6.78 1.72 -8.73
N VAL A 103 -7.10 2.66 -9.61
CA VAL A 103 -6.56 4.01 -9.56
C VAL A 103 -7.67 5.00 -9.27
N TRP A 104 -7.39 5.95 -8.39
CA TRP A 104 -8.21 7.12 -8.16
C TRP A 104 -7.40 8.37 -8.43
N VAL A 105 -7.98 9.34 -9.14
CA VAL A 105 -7.40 10.67 -9.35
C VAL A 105 -8.33 11.69 -8.72
N ASN A 106 -7.81 12.48 -7.78
CA ASN A 106 -8.60 13.43 -6.98
C ASN A 106 -9.83 12.79 -6.31
N GLY A 107 -9.71 11.52 -5.92
CA GLY A 107 -10.79 10.74 -5.30
C GLY A 107 -11.76 10.06 -6.28
N GLU A 108 -11.69 10.34 -7.57
CA GLU A 108 -12.52 9.71 -8.60
C GLU A 108 -11.84 8.47 -9.17
N LYS A 109 -12.55 7.34 -9.23
CA LYS A 109 -11.99 6.08 -9.76
C LYS A 109 -11.84 6.16 -11.28
N VAL A 110 -10.64 5.91 -11.78
CA VAL A 110 -10.35 5.91 -13.23
C VAL A 110 -9.96 4.52 -13.71
N LYS A 111 -10.08 4.30 -15.02
CA LYS A 111 -9.60 3.08 -15.66
C LYS A 111 -8.10 3.18 -15.86
N ALA A 112 -7.38 2.16 -15.41
CA ALA A 112 -5.94 2.01 -15.63
C ALA A 112 -5.65 0.80 -16.52
N LYS A 113 -4.53 0.86 -17.25
CA LYS A 113 -3.98 -0.24 -18.03
C LYS A 113 -2.48 -0.33 -17.79
N ARG A 114 -1.92 -1.54 -17.84
CA ARG A 114 -0.47 -1.68 -17.92
C ARG A 114 -0.02 -1.59 -19.37
N SER A 115 1.03 -0.82 -19.63
CA SER A 115 1.68 -0.74 -20.93
C SER A 115 3.16 -0.46 -20.72
N ASP A 116 4.02 -1.23 -21.40
CA ASP A 116 5.47 -1.01 -21.40
C ASP A 116 6.10 -0.86 -20.00
N GLY A 117 5.73 -1.76 -19.08
CA GLY A 117 6.25 -1.73 -17.70
C GLY A 117 5.72 -0.59 -16.82
N ALA A 118 4.79 0.22 -17.33
CA ALA A 118 4.15 1.31 -16.59
C ALA A 118 2.63 1.09 -16.42
N LEU A 119 2.06 1.72 -15.41
CA LEU A 119 0.63 1.87 -15.22
C LEU A 119 0.20 3.21 -15.84
N GLU A 120 -0.65 3.14 -16.88
CA GLU A 120 -1.19 4.28 -17.59
C GLU A 120 -2.67 4.46 -17.29
N PHE A 121 -3.08 5.68 -16.97
CA PHE A 121 -4.48 6.04 -16.69
C PHE A 121 -4.73 7.51 -17.04
N HIS A 122 -6.01 7.87 -17.16
CA HIS A 122 -6.41 9.15 -17.75
C HIS A 122 -7.58 9.76 -16.96
N GLN A 123 -7.61 11.09 -16.90
CA GLN A 123 -8.77 11.87 -16.44
C GLN A 123 -8.96 13.05 -17.38
N GLY A 124 -9.94 12.97 -18.28
CA GLY A 124 -10.10 13.95 -19.35
C GLY A 124 -8.90 13.98 -20.31
N SER A 125 -8.32 15.16 -20.51
CA SER A 125 -7.11 15.37 -21.33
C SER A 125 -5.81 15.01 -20.62
N LEU A 126 -5.84 14.83 -19.29
CA LEU A 126 -4.68 14.46 -18.50
C LEU A 126 -4.39 12.96 -18.62
N VAL A 127 -3.14 12.66 -18.96
CA VAL A 127 -2.56 11.33 -19.01
C VAL A 127 -1.56 11.22 -17.88
N TYR A 128 -1.59 10.10 -17.18
CA TYR A 128 -0.65 9.79 -16.11
C TYR A 128 0.03 8.45 -16.41
N ARG A 129 1.33 8.38 -16.12
CA ARG A 129 2.15 7.18 -16.29
C ARG A 129 3.04 7.01 -15.07
N ILE A 130 2.92 5.86 -14.41
CA ILE A 130 3.73 5.49 -13.23
C ILE A 130 4.51 4.21 -13.59
N GLN A 131 5.83 4.21 -13.43
CA GLN A 131 6.69 3.07 -13.72
C GLN A 131 6.60 1.97 -12.68
N GLY A 132 6.67 0.73 -13.15
CA GLY A 132 6.76 -0.44 -12.28
C GLY A 132 8.20 -0.63 -11.78
N ASP A 133 9.18 -0.31 -12.61
CA ASP A 133 10.59 -0.42 -12.26
C ASP A 133 11.08 0.84 -11.53
N ARG A 134 11.16 0.75 -10.20
CA ARG A 134 11.62 1.84 -9.32
C ARG A 134 13.10 2.16 -9.44
N ARG A 135 13.87 1.40 -10.23
CA ARG A 135 15.27 1.74 -10.57
C ARG A 135 15.34 2.86 -11.61
N LEU A 136 14.28 3.03 -12.40
CA LEU A 136 14.16 4.12 -13.36
C LEU A 136 13.73 5.40 -12.64
N LYS A 137 14.58 6.43 -12.72
CA LYS A 137 14.32 7.72 -12.09
C LYS A 137 13.65 8.67 -13.07
N ASP A 138 12.82 9.57 -12.55
CA ASP A 138 12.18 10.64 -13.32
C ASP A 138 11.30 10.16 -14.48
N GLU A 139 10.80 8.93 -14.42
CA GLU A 139 9.92 8.35 -15.46
C GLU A 139 8.43 8.45 -15.12
N ASP A 140 8.09 8.72 -13.87
CA ASP A 140 6.73 8.92 -13.41
C ASP A 140 6.28 10.34 -13.79
N LYS A 141 5.35 10.45 -14.75
CA LYS A 141 4.99 11.74 -15.37
C LYS A 141 3.52 11.83 -15.68
N TRP A 142 3.01 13.07 -15.69
CA TRP A 142 1.71 13.41 -16.22
C TRP A 142 1.85 14.37 -17.41
N MET A 143 0.85 14.38 -18.29
CA MET A 143 0.78 15.28 -19.43
C MET A 143 -0.67 15.66 -19.71
N ASP A 144 -0.95 16.94 -19.89
CA ASP A 144 -2.19 17.43 -20.47
C ASP A 144 -2.06 17.52 -21.99
N ARG A 145 -2.84 16.71 -22.70
CA ARG A 145 -2.83 16.67 -24.18
C ARG A 145 -3.41 17.93 -24.82
N ASP A 146 -4.26 18.66 -24.11
CA ASP A 146 -4.94 19.85 -24.63
C ASP A 146 -4.07 21.09 -24.41
N ALA A 147 -3.59 21.29 -23.17
CA ALA A 147 -2.72 22.41 -22.83
C ALA A 147 -1.25 22.22 -23.25
N GLY A 148 -0.81 20.99 -23.56
CA GLY A 148 0.58 20.68 -23.87
C GLY A 148 1.53 20.77 -22.66
N THR A 149 0.99 20.88 -21.44
CA THR A 149 1.76 20.94 -20.20
C THR A 149 2.06 19.55 -19.67
N SER A 150 3.16 19.40 -18.92
CA SER A 150 3.52 18.13 -18.27
C SER A 150 4.29 18.38 -16.98
N GLY A 151 4.44 17.34 -16.17
CA GLY A 151 5.22 17.42 -14.96
C GLY A 151 5.46 16.06 -14.31
N PRO A 152 6.26 16.04 -13.23
CA PRO A 152 6.57 14.81 -12.52
C PRO A 152 5.37 14.33 -11.70
N ILE A 153 5.32 13.02 -11.48
CA ILE A 153 4.51 12.38 -10.45
C ILE A 153 5.48 11.88 -9.38
N VAL A 154 5.25 12.24 -8.13
CA VAL A 154 6.10 11.84 -6.99
C VAL A 154 5.30 10.99 -6.02
N ALA A 155 5.94 9.99 -5.41
CA ALA A 155 5.35 9.29 -4.27
C ALA A 155 5.22 10.24 -3.08
N GLU A 156 4.13 10.11 -2.32
CA GLU A 156 3.93 10.82 -1.04
C GLU A 156 4.54 10.06 0.15
#